data_AF-A0A7J4V258-F1
#
_entry.id   AF-A0A7J4V258-F1
#
_cell.length_a   1.000
_cell.length_b   1.000
_cell.length_c   1.000
_cell.angle_alpha   90.00
_cell.angle_beta   90.00
_cell.angle_gamma   90.00
#
_symmetry.space_group_name_H-M   'P 1'
#
loop_
_entity.id
_entity.type
_entity.pdbx_description
1 polymer ?
#
loop_
_entity_poly.entity_id
_entity_poly.type
_entity_poly.pdbx_seq_one_letter_code
_entity_poly.pdbx_strand_id
1 'polypeptide(L)'
;MPIREIQPTRSELLEVTKKIRLTKNGHKILKLKRDGLILEFFNILDQAKDLRQEIAKQYVQAREKIAIAGAVDGVIAVRSAAYALTVHPEIQLRSRNLMGVVVPEIKSSRIVAPL
;
A
#
# COMPACT_ATOMS: atom_id res chain seq x y z
N MET A 1 35.74 -8.92 12.25
CA MET A 1 35.85 -9.45 10.87
C MET A 1 37.15 -10.21 10.77
N PRO A 2 37.19 -11.42 10.19
CA PRO A 2 38.46 -12.11 9.98
C PRO A 2 39.30 -11.26 9.02
N ILE A 3 40.57 -11.08 9.37
CA ILE A 3 41.56 -10.46 8.51
C ILE A 3 41.71 -11.40 7.32
N ARG A 4 41.23 -11.00 6.15
CA ARG A 4 41.55 -11.74 4.92
C ARG A 4 43.05 -11.61 4.73
N GLU A 5 43.76 -12.73 4.69
CA GLU A 5 45.15 -12.77 4.24
C GLU A 5 45.15 -12.38 2.77
N ILE A 6 45.63 -11.17 2.49
CA ILE A 6 45.76 -10.57 1.17
C ILE A 6 47.28 -10.51 0.96
N GLN A 7 47.76 -11.09 -0.14
CA GLN A 7 49.18 -10.98 -0.48
C GLN A 7 49.53 -9.52 -0.80
N PRO A 8 50.69 -9.01 -0.34
CA PRO A 8 51.07 -7.61 -0.52
C PRO A 8 51.55 -7.32 -1.95
N THR A 9 50.68 -7.52 -2.94
CA THR A 9 50.94 -7.22 -4.36
C THR A 9 50.19 -5.97 -4.79
N ARG A 10 50.76 -5.22 -5.75
CA ARG A 10 50.08 -4.03 -6.32
C ARG A 10 48.74 -4.39 -6.96
N SER A 11 48.65 -5.55 -7.60
CA SER A 11 47.42 -6.04 -8.23
C SER A 11 46.31 -6.22 -7.21
N GLU A 12 46.57 -6.87 -6.08
CA GLU A 12 45.57 -7.03 -5.02
C GLU A 12 45.19 -5.70 -4.36
N LEU A 13 46.14 -4.77 -4.18
CA LEU A 13 45.83 -3.43 -3.68
C LEU A 13 44.86 -2.67 -4.63
N LEU A 14 45.04 -2.78 -5.94
CA LEU A 14 44.13 -2.18 -6.93
C LEU A 14 42.73 -2.82 -6.88
N GLU A 15 42.63 -4.13 -6.73
CA GLU A 15 41.34 -4.81 -6.62
C GLU A 15 40.60 -4.44 -5.34
N VAL A 16 41.29 -4.44 -4.20
CA VAL A 16 40.72 -4.11 -2.89
C VAL A 16 40.26 -2.65 -2.87
N THR A 17 41.06 -1.71 -3.40
CA THR A 17 40.66 -0.30 -3.49
C THR A 17 39.45 -0.07 -4.40
N LYS A 18 39.38 -0.78 -5.55
CA LYS A 18 38.20 -0.77 -6.44
C LYS A 18 36.96 -1.31 -5.72
N LYS A 19 37.10 -2.41 -4.97
CA LYS A 19 36.03 -3.02 -4.17
C LYS A 19 35.55 -2.08 -3.07
N ILE A 20 36.45 -1.44 -2.34
CA ILE A 20 36.09 -0.46 -1.30
C ILE A 20 35.29 0.70 -1.91
N ARG A 21 35.73 1.24 -3.05
CA ARG A 21 35.02 2.32 -3.75
C ARG A 21 33.62 1.88 -4.18
N LEU A 22 33.49 0.68 -4.76
CA LEU A 22 32.22 0.12 -5.19
C LEU A 22 31.27 -0.09 -4.01
N THR A 23 31.76 -0.64 -2.90
CA THR A 23 30.96 -0.86 -1.68
C THR A 23 30.52 0.46 -1.05
N LYS A 24 31.38 1.49 -1.00
CA LYS A 24 31.00 2.83 -0.50
C LYS A 24 29.88 3.45 -1.34
N ASN A 25 29.98 3.34 -2.66
CA ASN A 25 28.95 3.85 -3.57
C ASN A 25 27.65 3.05 -3.46
N GLY A 26 27.73 1.71 -3.41
CA GLY A 26 26.58 0.83 -3.22
C GLY A 26 25.84 1.11 -1.91
N HIS A 27 26.57 1.32 -0.81
CA HIS A 27 25.98 1.70 0.47
C HIS A 27 25.23 3.02 0.39
N LYS A 28 25.80 4.05 -0.28
CA LYS A 28 25.12 5.34 -0.47
C LYS A 28 23.82 5.19 -1.26
N ILE A 29 23.81 4.39 -2.33
CA ILE A 29 22.62 4.13 -3.14
C ILE A 29 21.54 3.40 -2.33
N LEU A 30 21.93 2.36 -1.57
CA LEU A 30 21.01 1.62 -0.72
C LEU A 30 20.41 2.49 0.38
N LYS A 31 21.20 3.43 0.94
CA LYS A 31 20.71 4.39 1.91
C LYS A 31 19.64 5.30 1.29
N LEU A 32 19.90 5.86 0.11
CA LEU A 32 18.93 6.70 -0.60
C LEU A 32 17.65 5.93 -0.95
N LYS A 33 17.77 4.67 -1.38
CA LYS A 33 16.63 3.79 -1.67
C LYS A 33 15.77 3.55 -0.41
N ARG A 34 16.42 3.31 0.73
CA ARG A 34 15.75 3.14 2.03
C ARG A 34 15.02 4.42 2.43
N ASP A 35 15.67 5.56 2.34
CA ASP A 35 15.10 6.84 2.75
C ASP A 35 13.89 7.19 1.86
N GLY A 36 13.95 6.93 0.54
CA GLY A 36 12.81 7.09 -0.36
C GLY A 36 11.63 6.14 -0.07
N LEU A 37 11.91 4.87 0.23
CA LEU A 37 10.87 3.92 0.64
C LEU A 37 10.18 4.33 1.95
N ILE A 38 10.93 4.88 2.90
CA ILE A 38 10.38 5.35 4.17
C ILE A 38 9.42 6.53 3.96
N LEU A 39 9.76 7.46 3.08
CA LEU A 39 8.89 8.60 2.76
C LEU A 39 7.57 8.13 2.13
N GLU A 40 7.62 7.26 1.13
CA GLU A 40 6.41 6.68 0.51
C GLU A 40 5.57 5.90 1.52
N PHE A 41 6.22 5.14 2.41
CA PHE A 41 5.54 4.41 3.47
C PHE A 41 4.77 5.33 4.41
N PHE A 42 5.38 6.42 4.89
CA PHE A 42 4.70 7.36 5.77
C PHE A 42 3.53 8.07 5.07
N ASN A 43 3.70 8.46 3.80
CA ASN A 43 2.61 9.04 3.01
C ASN A 43 1.39 8.09 2.93
N ILE A 44 1.63 6.80 2.66
CA ILE A 44 0.57 5.79 2.62
C ILE A 44 -0.05 5.58 4.00
N LEU A 45 0.76 5.58 5.06
CA LEU A 45 0.31 5.36 6.43
C LEU A 45 -0.62 6.49 6.91
N ASP A 46 -0.32 7.73 6.57
CA ASP A 46 -1.18 8.86 6.92
C ASP A 46 -2.50 8.82 6.14
N GLN A 47 -2.47 8.55 4.83
CA GLN A 47 -3.68 8.32 4.04
C GLN A 47 -4.54 7.18 4.61
N ALA A 48 -3.92 6.09 5.07
CA ALA A 48 -4.62 4.95 5.65
C ALA A 48 -5.26 5.25 7.02
N LYS A 49 -4.71 6.20 7.79
CA LYS A 49 -5.33 6.66 9.04
C LYS A 49 -6.58 7.48 8.75
N ASP A 50 -6.47 8.45 7.85
CA ASP A 50 -7.58 9.34 7.49
C ASP A 50 -8.75 8.56 6.88
N LEU A 51 -8.45 7.67 5.93
CA LEU A 51 -9.45 6.80 5.29
C LEU A 51 -10.20 5.92 6.30
N ARG A 52 -9.49 5.41 7.33
CA ARG A 52 -10.11 4.57 8.37
C ARG A 52 -11.12 5.35 9.19
N GLN A 53 -10.80 6.59 9.55
CA GLN A 53 -11.73 7.47 10.27
C GLN A 53 -12.96 7.80 9.41
N GLU A 54 -12.75 8.09 8.13
CA GLU A 54 -13.82 8.39 7.19
C GLU A 54 -14.77 7.20 7.01
N ILE A 55 -14.23 6.00 6.77
CA ILE A 55 -15.02 4.76 6.64
C ILE A 55 -15.83 4.49 7.90
N ALA A 56 -15.23 4.67 9.09
CA ALA A 56 -15.94 4.48 10.35
C ALA A 56 -17.14 5.44 10.48
N LYS A 57 -16.96 6.72 10.11
CA LYS A 57 -18.03 7.72 10.11
C LYS A 57 -19.14 7.38 9.10
N GLN A 58 -18.77 7.03 7.87
CA GLN A 58 -19.73 6.63 6.83
C GLN A 58 -20.51 5.38 7.22
N TYR A 59 -19.85 4.40 7.86
CA TYR A 59 -20.48 3.18 8.35
C TYR A 59 -21.55 3.46 9.40
N VAL A 60 -21.26 4.33 10.38
CA VAL A 60 -22.23 4.73 11.41
C VAL A 60 -23.46 5.38 10.77
N GLN A 61 -23.24 6.33 9.85
CA GLN A 61 -24.33 6.98 9.13
C GLN A 61 -25.16 6.01 8.28
N ALA A 62 -24.53 5.09 7.57
CA ALA A 62 -25.22 4.07 6.78
C ALA A 62 -26.07 3.15 7.67
N ARG A 63 -25.54 2.78 8.84
CA ARG A 63 -26.25 1.93 9.81
C ARG A 63 -27.49 2.63 10.38
N GLU A 64 -27.40 3.92 10.69
CA GLU A 64 -28.54 4.72 11.13
C GLU A 64 -29.62 4.81 10.04
N LYS A 65 -29.23 5.08 8.80
CA LYS A 65 -30.16 5.13 7.66
C LYS A 65 -30.89 3.80 7.46
N ILE A 66 -30.18 2.67 7.55
CA ILE A 66 -30.79 1.33 7.44
C ILE A 66 -31.74 1.06 8.62
N ALA A 67 -31.40 1.50 9.84
CA ALA A 67 -32.27 1.34 10.99
C ALA A 67 -33.58 2.13 10.84
N ILE A 68 -33.51 3.36 10.32
CA ILE A 68 -34.68 4.19 10.03
C ILE A 68 -35.54 3.53 8.94
N ALA A 69 -34.93 3.12 7.82
CA ALA A 69 -35.64 2.43 6.74
C ALA A 69 -36.33 1.14 7.23
N GLY A 70 -35.65 0.36 8.08
CA GLY A 70 -36.20 -0.84 8.68
C GLY A 70 -37.35 -0.58 9.65
N ALA A 71 -37.38 0.57 10.32
CA ALA A 71 -38.48 0.96 11.20
C ALA A 71 -39.72 1.45 10.42
N VAL A 72 -39.52 2.05 9.24
CA VAL A 72 -40.60 2.58 8.39
C VAL A 72 -41.20 1.50 7.48
N ASP A 73 -40.37 0.85 6.67
CA ASP A 73 -40.81 -0.10 5.63
C ASP A 73 -40.78 -1.57 6.10
N GLY A 74 -40.20 -1.83 7.27
CA GLY A 74 -39.98 -3.17 7.80
C GLY A 74 -38.74 -3.85 7.21
N VAL A 75 -38.14 -4.73 8.01
CA VAL A 75 -36.85 -5.38 7.68
C VAL A 75 -36.91 -6.23 6.40
N ILE A 76 -38.07 -6.81 6.10
CA ILE A 76 -38.27 -7.71 4.95
C ILE A 76 -38.28 -6.92 3.64
N ALA A 77 -38.99 -5.78 3.59
CA ALA A 77 -39.07 -4.94 2.41
C ALA A 77 -37.69 -4.36 2.03
N VAL A 78 -36.95 -3.85 3.02
CA VAL A 78 -35.59 -3.32 2.84
C VAL A 78 -34.64 -4.39 2.31
N ARG A 79 -34.71 -5.61 2.84
CA ARG A 79 -33.88 -6.72 2.38
C ARG A 79 -34.24 -7.16 0.95
N SER A 80 -35.52 -7.20 0.62
CA SER A 80 -35.99 -7.49 -0.74
C SER A 80 -35.51 -6.45 -1.75
N ALA A 81 -35.56 -5.16 -1.39
CA ALA A 81 -35.06 -4.08 -2.22
C ALA A 81 -33.54 -4.17 -2.42
N ALA A 82 -32.78 -4.55 -1.39
CA ALA A 82 -31.34 -4.74 -1.50
C ALA A 82 -30.98 -5.89 -2.47
N TYR A 83 -31.74 -6.98 -2.47
CA TYR A 83 -31.51 -8.11 -3.40
C TYR A 83 -31.94 -7.83 -4.83
N ALA A 84 -32.83 -6.86 -5.06
CA ALA A 84 -33.21 -6.45 -6.40
C ALA A 84 -32.10 -5.69 -7.14
N LEU A 85 -31.03 -5.27 -6.44
CA LEU A 85 -29.89 -4.60 -7.04
C LEU A 85 -29.02 -5.58 -7.84
N THR A 86 -29.03 -5.44 -9.16
CA THR A 86 -28.25 -6.28 -10.12
C THR A 86 -26.82 -5.79 -10.35
N VAL A 87 -26.40 -4.70 -9.70
CA VAL A 87 -25.05 -4.16 -9.85
C VAL A 87 -24.10 -4.86 -8.88
N HIS A 88 -23.16 -5.65 -9.42
CA HIS A 88 -22.10 -6.26 -8.64
C HIS A 88 -20.82 -5.43 -8.76
N PRO A 89 -20.16 -5.07 -7.64
CA PRO A 89 -18.90 -4.34 -7.69
C PRO A 89 -17.80 -5.25 -8.23
N GLU A 90 -17.09 -4.78 -9.25
CA GLU A 90 -15.93 -5.49 -9.81
C GLU A 90 -14.64 -4.92 -9.24
N ILE A 91 -13.80 -5.81 -8.68
CA ILE A 91 -12.49 -5.44 -8.16
C ILE A 91 -11.43 -5.79 -9.20
N GLN A 92 -10.72 -4.78 -9.70
CA GLN A 92 -9.58 -4.95 -10.59
C GLN A 92 -8.28 -4.77 -9.82
N LEU A 93 -7.46 -5.81 -9.80
CA LEU A 93 -6.13 -5.76 -9.20
C LEU A 93 -5.09 -5.41 -10.28
N ARG A 94 -4.25 -4.43 -10.02
CA ARG A 94 -3.04 -4.14 -10.79
C ARG A 94 -1.84 -4.23 -9.86
N SER A 95 -0.65 -4.40 -10.42
CA SER A 95 0.59 -4.38 -9.65
C SER A 95 1.44 -3.19 -10.07
N ARG A 96 1.95 -2.45 -9.09
CA ARG A 96 2.87 -1.34 -9.29
C ARG A 96 4.20 -1.66 -8.63
N ASN A 97 5.30 -1.29 -9.29
CA ASN A 97 6.64 -1.45 -8.74
C ASN A 97 7.09 -0.13 -8.10
N LEU A 98 7.38 -0.15 -6.81
CA LEU A 98 7.90 0.97 -6.03
C LEU A 98 9.32 0.62 -5.58
N MET A 99 10.31 1.20 -6.25
CA MET A 99 11.73 1.00 -5.93
C MET A 99 12.09 -0.50 -5.76
N GLY A 100 11.57 -1.41 -6.58
CA GLY A 100 11.87 -2.85 -6.51
C GLY A 100 10.99 -3.65 -5.55
N VAL A 101 9.97 -3.04 -4.94
CA VAL A 101 8.91 -3.72 -4.19
C VAL A 101 7.64 -3.72 -5.05
N VAL A 102 7.05 -4.90 -5.23
CA VAL A 102 5.78 -5.04 -5.96
C VAL A 102 4.62 -4.79 -4.98
N VAL A 103 3.80 -3.79 -5.27
CA VAL A 103 2.65 -3.38 -4.45
C VAL A 103 1.37 -3.54 -5.27
N PRO A 104 0.31 -4.14 -4.72
CA PRO A 104 -0.98 -4.23 -5.40
C PRO A 104 -1.70 -2.88 -5.37
N GLU A 105 -2.17 -2.42 -6.52
CA GLU A 105 -3.12 -1.33 -6.66
C GLU A 105 -4.51 -1.92 -6.93
N ILE A 106 -5.47 -1.59 -6.08
CA ILE A 106 -6.84 -2.07 -6.19
C ILE A 106 -7.68 -0.95 -6.81
N LYS A 107 -8.32 -1.21 -7.95
CA LYS A 107 -9.32 -0.32 -8.55
C LYS A 107 -10.68 -0.97 -8.43
N SER A 108 -11.64 -0.28 -7.82
CA SER A 108 -13.03 -0.72 -7.80
C SER A 108 -13.79 -0.07 -8.96
N SER A 109 -14.35 -0.90 -9.83
CA SER A 109 -15.29 -0.49 -10.86
C SER A 109 -16.68 -0.47 -10.24
N ARG A 110 -17.21 0.74 -10.07
CA ARG A 110 -18.61 1.06 -9.74
C ARG A 110 -19.09 0.68 -8.33
N ILE A 111 -18.97 1.64 -7.43
CA ILE A 111 -19.98 1.90 -6.40
C ILE A 111 -20.29 3.39 -6.50
N VAL A 112 -21.24 3.76 -7.35
CA VAL A 112 -21.82 5.11 -7.34
C VAL A 112 -22.90 5.07 -6.27
N ALA A 113 -22.80 5.94 -5.27
CA ALA A 113 -23.89 6.12 -4.31
C ALA A 113 -25.15 6.46 -5.10
N PRO A 114 -26.24 5.67 -5.00
CA PRO A 114 -27.51 6.14 -5.53
C PRO A 114 -27.90 7.36 -4.69
N LEU A 115 -28.23 8.45 -5.40
CA LEU A 115 -28.77 9.70 -4.85
C LEU A 115 -29.94 9.44 -3.89
#